data_AF-A0A822F7X6-F1
#
_entry.id   AF-A0A822F7X6-F1
#
_cell.length_a   1.000
_cell.length_b   1.000
_cell.length_c   1.000
_cell.angle_alpha   90.00
_cell.angle_beta   90.00
_cell.angle_gamma   90.00
#
_symmetry.space_group_name_H-M   'P 1'
#
loop_
_entity.id
_entity.type
_entity.pdbx_description
1 polymer ?
#
loop_
_entity_poly.entity_id
_entity_poly.type
_entity_poly.pdbx_seq_one_letter_code
_entity_poly.pdbx_strand_id
1 'polypeptide(L)'
;SAHLLFVTGLLPNEQCLSVLNIVLSRTSDSEIIVKSKERLIFHVGFRHFSSSPIYSQHSNSDKHKFERFFRSRQTLVATCFDPITYPPASILAFKQFPDDKGRQELVATDSLLSVNHDRIILKRLILSGHPFKIHKRLSVTRYMFFLILYCTHSHMKCLFDGIFNSQDTVFMNLYKSVHPKWIYETIVDSTPRK
;
A
#
# COMPACT_ATOMS: atom_id res chain seq x y z
N SER A 1 -34.48 -7.40 17.98
CA SER A 1 -34.08 -7.42 16.55
C SER A 1 -33.70 -8.85 16.22
N ALA A 2 -34.32 -9.47 15.22
CA ALA A 2 -33.97 -10.83 14.81
C ALA A 2 -32.76 -10.76 13.87
N HIS A 3 -31.63 -11.34 14.26
CA HIS A 3 -30.45 -11.44 13.41
C HIS A 3 -30.52 -12.75 12.61
N LEU A 4 -30.37 -12.64 11.29
CA LEU A 4 -30.32 -13.79 10.41
C LEU A 4 -28.94 -14.46 10.52
N LEU A 5 -28.91 -15.77 10.70
CA LEU A 5 -27.69 -16.55 10.76
C LEU A 5 -27.44 -17.20 9.40
N PHE A 6 -26.23 -17.02 8.86
CA PHE A 6 -25.75 -17.69 7.66
C PHE A 6 -24.66 -18.68 8.04
N VAL A 7 -24.71 -19.88 7.45
CA VAL A 7 -23.71 -20.93 7.66
C VAL A 7 -23.22 -21.39 6.31
N THR A 8 -21.89 -21.41 6.13
CA THR A 8 -21.24 -21.84 4.90
C THR A 8 -20.19 -22.90 5.23
N GLY A 9 -20.09 -23.95 4.41
CA GLY A 9 -19.02 -24.95 4.52
C GLY A 9 -17.70 -24.38 4.00
N LEU A 10 -16.61 -24.66 4.70
CA LEU A 10 -15.27 -24.25 4.28
C LEU A 10 -14.66 -25.29 3.34
N LEU A 11 -13.97 -24.80 2.30
CA LEU A 11 -13.17 -25.65 1.42
C LEU A 11 -11.90 -26.12 2.14
N PRO A 12 -11.25 -27.20 1.66
CA PRO A 12 -9.95 -27.62 2.16
C PRO A 12 -8.96 -26.45 2.17
N ASN A 13 -8.17 -26.30 3.24
CA ASN A 13 -7.17 -25.23 3.43
C ASN A 13 -7.71 -23.79 3.53
N GLU A 14 -9.01 -23.56 3.44
CA GLU A 14 -9.62 -22.22 3.60
C GLU A 14 -9.57 -21.70 5.05
N GLN A 15 -9.16 -22.56 5.98
CA GLN A 15 -8.88 -22.21 7.38
C GLN A 15 -7.47 -21.65 7.60
N CYS A 16 -6.57 -21.84 6.63
CA CYS A 16 -5.18 -21.41 6.73
C CYS A 16 -5.04 -19.91 6.43
N LEU A 17 -4.07 -19.25 7.06
CA LEU A 17 -3.73 -17.86 6.79
C LEU A 17 -2.73 -17.76 5.64
N SER A 18 -2.90 -16.74 4.79
CA SER A 18 -1.96 -16.40 3.72
C SER A 18 -1.96 -14.90 3.44
N VAL A 19 -1.15 -14.48 2.47
CA VAL A 19 -1.21 -13.14 1.91
C VAL A 19 -2.24 -13.11 0.78
N LEU A 20 -3.29 -12.32 0.97
CA LEU A 20 -4.27 -12.03 -0.07
C LEU A 20 -3.82 -10.81 -0.87
N ASN A 21 -3.85 -10.95 -2.20
CA ASN A 21 -3.71 -9.84 -3.14
C ASN A 21 -5.10 -9.54 -3.72
N ILE A 22 -5.59 -8.34 -3.44
CA ILE A 22 -6.96 -7.92 -3.70
C ILE A 22 -6.90 -6.77 -4.70
N VAL A 23 -7.57 -6.87 -5.84
CA VAL A 23 -7.77 -5.68 -6.69
C VAL A 23 -8.79 -4.79 -5.97
N LEU A 24 -8.57 -3.48 -5.97
CA LEU A 24 -9.53 -2.51 -5.47
C LEU A 24 -9.68 -1.41 -6.52
N SER A 25 -10.89 -1.30 -7.06
CA SER A 25 -11.29 -0.19 -7.92
C SER A 25 -12.13 0.79 -7.09
N ARG A 26 -11.69 2.05 -7.05
CA ARG A 26 -12.36 3.08 -6.26
C ARG A 26 -13.78 3.34 -6.79
N THR A 27 -14.76 3.37 -5.88
CA THR A 27 -16.13 3.79 -6.21
C THR A 27 -16.20 5.30 -6.47
N SER A 28 -16.97 5.72 -7.48
CA SER A 28 -17.12 7.13 -7.89
C SER A 28 -17.61 8.06 -6.77
N ASP A 29 -18.40 7.53 -5.84
CA ASP A 29 -19.09 8.32 -4.82
C ASP A 29 -18.20 8.73 -3.64
N SER A 30 -17.02 8.11 -3.53
CA SER A 30 -16.17 8.24 -2.34
C SER A 30 -14.92 9.09 -2.64
N GLU A 31 -14.91 10.35 -2.20
CA GLU A 31 -13.76 11.27 -2.38
C GLU A 31 -12.66 11.10 -1.31
N ILE A 32 -12.93 10.27 -0.28
CA ILE A 32 -12.01 10.09 0.85
C ILE A 32 -10.66 9.52 0.42
N ILE A 33 -9.59 10.21 0.78
CA ILE A 33 -8.25 9.67 0.58
C ILE A 33 -7.95 8.67 1.70
N VAL A 34 -7.72 7.41 1.34
CA VAL A 34 -7.34 6.36 2.30
C VAL A 34 -5.83 6.16 2.27
N LYS A 35 -5.17 6.22 3.42
CA LYS A 35 -3.72 6.01 3.54
C LYS A 35 -3.41 4.52 3.50
N SER A 36 -2.25 4.16 2.95
CA SER A 36 -1.76 2.79 3.11
C SER A 36 -1.45 2.51 4.59
N LYS A 37 -1.71 1.27 5.03
CA LYS A 37 -1.63 0.81 6.44
C LYS A 37 -2.70 1.40 7.37
N GLU A 38 -3.68 2.11 6.81
CA GLU A 38 -4.89 2.50 7.53
C GLU A 38 -5.83 1.30 7.62
N ARG A 39 -6.59 1.19 8.72
CA ARG A 39 -7.52 0.08 8.93
C ARG A 39 -8.71 0.22 7.98
N LEU A 40 -9.00 -0.84 7.23
CA LEU A 40 -10.19 -1.00 6.41
C LEU A 40 -10.93 -2.27 6.80
N ILE A 41 -12.24 -2.25 6.57
CA ILE A 41 -13.12 -3.39 6.70
C ILE A 41 -13.27 -4.02 5.33
N PHE A 42 -12.99 -5.31 5.21
CA PHE A 42 -13.09 -6.07 3.98
C PHE A 42 -14.20 -7.09 4.10
N HIS A 43 -15.05 -7.15 3.09
CA HIS A 43 -15.99 -8.22 2.88
C HIS A 43 -15.48 -9.00 1.68
N VAL A 44 -15.06 -10.24 1.90
CA VAL A 44 -14.51 -11.14 0.89
C VAL A 44 -15.41 -12.38 0.86
N GLY A 45 -16.29 -12.45 -0.13
CA GLY A 45 -17.35 -13.46 -0.17
C GLY A 45 -18.20 -13.44 1.11
N PHE A 46 -18.13 -14.52 1.90
CA PHE A 46 -18.87 -14.66 3.17
C PHE A 46 -18.06 -14.24 4.41
N ARG A 47 -16.80 -13.79 4.24
CA ARG A 47 -15.91 -13.43 5.36
C ARG A 47 -15.81 -11.93 5.50
N HIS A 48 -16.00 -11.44 6.73
CA HIS A 48 -15.84 -10.04 7.08
C HIS A 48 -14.70 -9.90 8.08
N PHE A 49 -13.72 -9.08 7.74
CA PHE A 49 -12.57 -8.83 8.59
C PHE A 49 -12.11 -7.39 8.48
N SER A 50 -11.31 -6.97 9.45
CA SER A 50 -10.63 -5.70 9.40
C SER A 50 -9.13 -5.91 9.34
N SER A 51 -8.48 -5.19 8.42
CA SER A 51 -7.03 -5.27 8.24
C SER A 51 -6.45 -3.92 7.82
N SER A 52 -5.12 -3.80 7.93
CA SER A 52 -4.38 -2.61 7.50
C SER A 52 -3.58 -2.91 6.22
N PRO A 53 -4.20 -2.83 5.02
CA PRO A 53 -3.59 -3.24 3.76
C PRO A 53 -2.45 -2.30 3.34
N ILE A 54 -1.50 -2.86 2.59
CA ILE A 54 -0.56 -2.06 1.81
C ILE A 54 -1.02 -1.95 0.36
N TYR A 55 -0.88 -0.77 -0.25
CA TYR A 55 -1.30 -0.54 -1.62
C TYR A 55 -0.11 -0.61 -2.57
N SER A 56 -0.36 -1.20 -3.73
CA SER A 56 0.62 -1.30 -4.81
C SER A 56 -0.05 -1.08 -6.17
N GLN A 57 0.72 -0.66 -7.16
CA GLN A 57 0.22 -0.49 -8.53
C GLN A 57 -0.21 -1.83 -9.13
N HIS A 58 -1.34 -1.83 -9.84
CA HIS A 58 -1.74 -2.96 -10.66
C HIS A 58 -0.99 -2.91 -12.00
N SER A 59 0.03 -3.76 -12.15
CA SER A 59 0.94 -3.79 -13.30
C SER A 59 1.36 -5.22 -13.60
N ASN A 60 1.67 -5.54 -14.86
CA ASN A 60 2.11 -6.88 -15.29
C ASN A 60 3.62 -7.16 -15.06
N SER A 61 4.21 -6.56 -14.02
CA SER A 61 5.63 -6.69 -13.66
C SER A 61 5.75 -7.42 -12.34
N ASP A 62 6.84 -8.16 -12.09
CA ASP A 62 7.07 -8.86 -10.81
C ASP A 62 7.29 -7.92 -9.63
N LYS A 63 7.74 -6.69 -9.93
CA LYS A 63 8.02 -5.64 -8.95
C LYS A 63 6.93 -4.59 -9.05
N HIS A 64 6.23 -4.36 -7.94
CA HIS A 64 5.14 -3.40 -7.88
C HIS A 64 5.51 -2.20 -7.03
N LYS A 65 5.23 -1.00 -7.55
CA LYS A 65 5.46 0.25 -6.82
C LYS A 65 4.44 0.39 -5.70
N PHE A 66 4.93 0.65 -4.48
CA PHE A 66 4.12 0.99 -3.32
C PHE A 66 3.43 2.34 -3.51
N GLU A 67 2.13 2.38 -3.25
CA GLU A 67 1.33 3.60 -3.26
C GLU A 67 0.97 4.03 -1.83
N ARG A 68 1.25 5.30 -1.50
CA ARG A 68 1.04 5.83 -0.15
C ARG A 68 -0.44 6.07 0.16
N PHE A 69 -1.23 6.32 -0.88
CA PHE A 69 -2.62 6.74 -0.78
C PHE A 69 -3.43 6.03 -1.87
N PHE A 70 -4.61 5.59 -1.51
CA PHE A 70 -5.64 5.18 -2.45
C PHE A 70 -6.38 6.44 -2.92
N ARG A 71 -6.09 6.88 -4.14
CA ARG A 71 -6.67 8.08 -4.74
C ARG A 71 -8.00 7.76 -5.41
N SER A 72 -8.80 8.80 -5.66
CA SER A 72 -10.04 8.67 -6.42
C SER A 72 -9.77 8.22 -7.87
N ARG A 73 -10.68 7.42 -8.43
CA ARG A 73 -10.64 6.90 -9.82
C ARG A 73 -9.39 6.11 -10.20
N GLN A 74 -8.74 5.48 -9.23
CA GLN A 74 -7.60 4.60 -9.48
C GLN A 74 -7.97 3.16 -9.14
N THR A 75 -7.37 2.20 -9.86
CA THR A 75 -7.35 0.79 -9.47
C THR A 75 -5.98 0.46 -8.89
N LEU A 76 -5.97 -0.17 -7.72
CA LEU A 76 -4.76 -0.58 -6.99
C LEU A 76 -4.90 -2.02 -6.54
N VAL A 77 -3.79 -2.62 -6.13
CA VAL A 77 -3.80 -3.91 -5.43
C VAL A 77 -3.53 -3.67 -3.95
N ALA A 78 -4.47 -4.07 -3.10
CA ALA A 78 -4.33 -4.15 -1.67
C ALA A 78 -3.77 -5.52 -1.27
N THR A 79 -2.72 -5.51 -0.45
CA THR A 79 -2.10 -6.74 0.06
C THR A 79 -2.21 -6.75 1.58
N CYS A 80 -2.79 -7.81 2.13
CA CYS A 80 -3.00 -8.01 3.57
C CYS A 80 -2.90 -9.49 3.95
N PHE A 81 -2.79 -9.76 5.25
CA PHE A 81 -2.85 -11.12 5.79
C PHE A 81 -4.29 -11.45 6.19
N ASP A 82 -4.81 -12.58 5.73
CA ASP A 82 -6.18 -13.03 5.97
C ASP A 82 -6.33 -14.53 5.63
N PRO A 83 -7.39 -15.24 6.08
CA PRO A 83 -7.63 -16.61 5.65
C PRO A 83 -7.73 -16.75 4.13
N ILE A 84 -7.20 -17.85 3.62
CA ILE A 84 -7.23 -18.16 2.19
C ILE A 84 -8.69 -18.19 1.74
N THR A 85 -9.02 -17.44 0.69
CA THR A 85 -10.30 -17.57 -0.03
C THR A 85 -9.99 -17.95 -1.47
N TYR A 86 -10.71 -18.92 -2.04
CA TYR A 86 -10.46 -19.34 -3.41
C TYR A 86 -11.09 -18.35 -4.41
N PRO A 87 -10.33 -17.79 -5.38
CA PRO A 87 -10.89 -16.99 -6.45
C PRO A 87 -11.83 -17.82 -7.34
N PRO A 88 -12.88 -17.23 -7.96
CA PRO A 88 -13.23 -15.81 -7.90
C PRO A 88 -14.04 -15.47 -6.64
N ALA A 89 -13.65 -14.40 -5.94
CA ALA A 89 -14.37 -13.86 -4.80
C ALA A 89 -14.56 -12.34 -4.96
N SER A 90 -15.80 -11.86 -4.82
CA SER A 90 -16.11 -10.43 -4.81
C SER A 90 -15.64 -9.78 -3.52
N ILE A 91 -15.11 -8.57 -3.63
CA ILE A 91 -14.55 -7.83 -2.51
C ILE A 91 -15.17 -6.44 -2.42
N LEU A 92 -15.63 -6.11 -1.22
CA LEU A 92 -16.05 -4.77 -0.83
C LEU A 92 -15.12 -4.26 0.26
N ALA A 93 -14.65 -3.03 0.11
CA ALA A 93 -13.81 -2.37 1.11
C ALA A 93 -14.57 -1.17 1.70
N PHE A 94 -14.71 -1.16 3.02
CA PHE A 94 -15.36 -0.11 3.78
C PHE A 94 -14.38 0.61 4.69
N LYS A 95 -14.56 1.93 4.83
CA LYS A 95 -13.88 2.72 5.85
C LYS A 95 -14.86 3.01 6.97
N GLN A 96 -14.44 2.73 8.19
CA GLN A 96 -15.21 3.04 9.39
C GLN A 96 -14.77 4.39 9.96
N PHE A 97 -15.73 5.26 10.25
CA PHE A 97 -15.50 6.54 10.89
C PHE A 97 -15.80 6.42 12.39
N PRO A 98 -14.78 6.52 13.27
CA PRO A 98 -15.01 6.44 14.71
C PRO A 98 -15.83 7.62 15.24
N ASP A 99 -15.70 8.79 14.62
CA ASP A 99 -16.39 10.02 15.06
C ASP A 99 -17.92 9.96 14.85
N ASP A 100 -18.36 9.26 13.80
CA ASP A 100 -19.78 9.18 13.39
C ASP A 100 -20.45 7.87 13.83
N LYS A 101 -20.36 7.52 15.12
CA LYS A 101 -20.99 6.30 15.70
C LYS A 101 -20.64 5.01 14.93
N GLY A 102 -19.45 4.93 14.35
CA GLY A 102 -19.02 3.76 13.58
C GLY A 102 -19.65 3.65 12.20
N ARG A 103 -20.14 4.74 11.61
CA ARG A 103 -20.60 4.79 10.22
C ARG A 103 -19.55 4.17 9.29
N GLN A 104 -20.01 3.29 8.41
CA GLN A 104 -19.18 2.66 7.39
C GLN A 104 -19.51 3.25 6.03
N GLU A 105 -18.48 3.56 5.26
CA GLU A 105 -18.62 4.07 3.89
C GLU A 105 -17.88 3.17 2.91
N LEU A 106 -18.56 2.83 1.82
CA LEU A 106 -17.98 2.02 0.75
C LEU A 106 -16.89 2.82 0.02
N VAL A 107 -15.69 2.28 0.06
CA VAL A 107 -14.45 2.91 -0.42
C VAL A 107 -14.03 2.37 -1.78
N ALA A 108 -14.22 1.08 -2.01
CA ALA A 108 -13.88 0.42 -3.25
C ALA A 108 -14.59 -0.93 -3.38
N THR A 109 -14.70 -1.38 -4.62
CA THR A 109 -15.29 -2.65 -5.02
C THR A 109 -14.43 -3.29 -6.07
N ASP A 110 -14.15 -4.59 -5.96
CA ASP A 110 -13.58 -5.39 -7.06
C ASP A 110 -13.60 -6.89 -6.68
N SER A 111 -12.52 -7.61 -6.99
CA SER A 111 -12.36 -9.05 -6.81
C SER A 111 -10.98 -9.43 -6.26
N LEU A 112 -10.88 -10.67 -5.76
CA LEU A 112 -9.64 -11.28 -5.33
C LEU A 112 -8.74 -11.59 -6.53
N LEU A 113 -7.50 -11.08 -6.53
CA LEU A 113 -6.53 -11.30 -7.61
C LEU A 113 -5.85 -12.66 -7.48
N SER A 114 -5.20 -12.88 -6.34
CA SER A 114 -4.42 -14.09 -6.08
C SER A 114 -4.17 -14.24 -4.58
N VAL A 115 -3.86 -15.47 -4.17
CA VAL A 115 -3.49 -15.79 -2.78
C VAL A 115 -2.08 -16.36 -2.77
N ASN A 116 -1.08 -15.47 -2.70
CA ASN A 116 0.32 -15.83 -2.70
C ASN A 116 1.22 -14.74 -2.11
N HIS A 117 2.41 -15.17 -1.69
CA HIS A 117 3.42 -14.32 -1.04
C HIS A 117 4.43 -13.72 -2.05
N ASP A 118 4.33 -14.09 -3.32
CA ASP A 118 5.35 -13.79 -4.34
C ASP A 118 5.33 -12.33 -4.82
N ARG A 119 4.24 -11.60 -4.54
CA ARG A 119 4.07 -10.22 -4.98
C ARG A 119 5.03 -9.29 -4.23
N ILE A 120 6.10 -8.84 -4.89
CA ILE A 120 7.10 -7.95 -4.30
C ILE A 120 6.64 -6.48 -4.40
N ILE A 121 6.47 -5.84 -3.25
CA ILE A 121 6.05 -4.44 -3.16
C ILE A 121 7.23 -3.56 -2.75
N LEU A 122 7.61 -2.62 -3.61
CA LEU A 122 8.77 -1.75 -3.43
C LEU A 122 8.36 -0.31 -3.15
N LYS A 123 8.83 0.23 -2.03
CA LYS A 123 8.71 1.65 -1.69
C LYS A 123 9.93 2.41 -2.18
N ARG A 124 9.68 3.41 -3.04
CA ARG A 124 10.68 4.37 -3.52
C ARG A 124 10.98 5.41 -2.45
N LEU A 125 12.27 5.60 -2.16
CA LEU A 125 12.82 6.69 -1.39
C LEU A 125 13.63 7.56 -2.36
N ILE A 126 13.37 8.86 -2.39
CA ILE A 126 14.07 9.80 -3.27
C ILE A 126 15.02 10.60 -2.38
N LEU A 127 16.32 10.46 -2.62
CA LEU A 127 17.32 11.33 -2.04
C LEU A 127 17.53 12.51 -2.98
N SER A 128 17.44 13.72 -2.45
CA SER A 128 17.66 14.97 -3.19
C SER A 128 18.99 15.59 -2.80
N GLY A 129 19.75 16.04 -3.80
CA GLY A 129 20.98 16.78 -3.61
C GLY A 129 21.02 17.99 -4.53
N HIS A 130 21.73 19.04 -4.10
CA HIS A 130 21.93 20.23 -4.91
C HIS A 130 23.36 20.29 -5.47
N PRO A 131 23.54 20.62 -6.75
CA PRO A 131 24.85 20.83 -7.32
C PRO A 131 25.52 22.03 -6.64
N PHE A 132 26.82 21.92 -6.39
CA PHE A 132 27.61 23.01 -5.83
C PHE A 132 28.74 23.45 -6.76
N LYS A 133 29.46 22.50 -7.36
CA LYS A 133 30.48 22.78 -8.39
C LYS A 133 30.19 21.92 -9.61
N ILE A 134 30.18 22.54 -10.79
CA ILE A 134 29.91 21.84 -12.06
C ILE A 134 31.11 22.07 -12.98
N HIS A 135 31.65 20.98 -13.53
CA HIS A 135 32.72 21.02 -14.51
C HIS A 135 32.41 20.01 -15.63
N LYS A 136 31.94 20.52 -16.78
CA LYS A 136 31.48 19.70 -17.91
C LYS A 136 30.41 18.68 -17.46
N ARG A 137 30.78 17.40 -17.36
CA ARG A 137 29.92 16.27 -16.95
C ARG A 137 30.08 15.86 -15.50
N LEU A 138 31.04 16.45 -14.77
CA LEU A 138 31.29 16.16 -13.38
C LEU A 138 30.62 17.23 -12.51
N SER A 139 29.80 16.80 -11.55
CA SER A 139 29.24 17.70 -10.54
C SER A 139 29.63 17.27 -9.14
N VAL A 140 29.81 18.23 -8.25
CA VAL A 140 29.93 18.02 -6.80
C VAL A 140 28.59 18.35 -6.19
N THR A 141 27.89 17.35 -5.67
CA THR A 141 26.55 17.47 -5.09
C THR A 141 26.62 17.52 -3.56
N ARG A 142 25.85 18.43 -2.96
CA ARG A 142 25.69 18.64 -1.52
C ARG A 142 24.31 18.19 -1.04
N TYR A 143 24.17 18.01 0.27
CA TYR A 143 22.90 17.69 0.97
C TYR A 143 22.26 16.33 0.65
N MET A 144 22.82 15.56 -0.28
CA MET A 144 22.31 14.24 -0.64
C MET A 144 22.56 13.17 0.43
N PHE A 145 23.68 13.28 1.14
CA PHE A 145 24.02 12.46 2.30
C PHE A 145 24.59 13.36 3.40
N PHE A 146 24.31 13.01 4.65
CA PHE A 146 24.80 13.74 5.83
C PHE A 146 25.82 12.95 6.65
N LEU A 147 26.27 11.78 6.17
CA LEU A 147 27.15 10.91 6.95
C LEU A 147 28.51 11.58 7.15
N ILE A 148 28.81 11.85 8.42
CA ILE A 148 30.10 12.31 8.92
C ILE A 148 30.90 11.07 9.31
N LEU A 149 31.95 10.76 8.55
CA LEU A 149 33.12 10.12 9.12
C LEU A 149 34.32 11.00 8.73
N TYR A 150 34.78 11.77 9.71
CA TYR A 150 36.05 12.49 9.79
C TYR A 150 36.45 13.36 8.58
N CYS A 151 36.34 14.67 8.79
CA CYS A 151 37.00 15.74 8.05
C CYS A 151 36.44 16.01 6.63
N THR A 152 35.88 17.22 6.48
CA THR A 152 35.36 17.85 5.24
C THR A 152 33.95 17.44 4.80
N HIS A 153 33.11 18.46 4.58
CA HIS A 153 31.67 18.40 4.30
C HIS A 153 31.24 17.31 3.31
N SER A 154 30.07 16.71 3.54
CA SER A 154 29.48 15.67 2.70
C SER A 154 29.26 16.14 1.25
N HIS A 155 30.27 15.94 0.43
CA HIS A 155 30.32 16.33 -0.97
C HIS A 155 30.52 15.06 -1.79
N MET A 156 29.54 14.74 -2.63
CA MET A 156 29.64 13.60 -3.53
C MET A 156 30.02 14.09 -4.91
N LYS A 157 31.08 13.52 -5.51
CA LYS A 157 31.35 13.71 -6.93
C LYS A 157 30.46 12.76 -7.72
N CYS A 158 29.72 13.30 -8.69
CA CYS A 158 28.82 12.57 -9.56
C CYS A 158 29.24 12.82 -11.01
N LEU A 159 29.25 11.76 -11.82
CA LEU A 159 29.45 11.85 -13.26
C LEU A 159 28.10 11.66 -13.95
N PHE A 160 27.76 12.54 -14.87
CA PHE A 160 26.50 12.49 -15.64
C PHE A 160 26.77 12.34 -17.13
N ASP A 161 25.77 11.83 -17.85
CA ASP A 161 25.84 11.68 -19.31
C ASP A 161 25.80 13.03 -20.03
N GLY A 162 25.10 14.02 -19.44
CA GLY A 162 24.88 15.36 -19.98
C GLY A 162 25.52 16.49 -19.17
N ILE A 163 25.46 17.71 -19.72
CA ILE A 163 25.86 18.94 -19.03
C ILE A 163 24.73 19.33 -18.06
N PHE A 164 25.11 19.90 -16.91
CA PHE A 164 24.20 20.23 -15.81
C PHE A 164 24.10 21.73 -15.60
N ASN A 165 22.91 22.25 -15.30
CA ASN A 165 22.72 23.65 -14.92
C ASN A 165 22.82 23.83 -13.40
N SER A 166 23.17 25.04 -12.97
CA SER A 166 23.25 25.34 -11.53
C SER A 166 21.89 25.33 -10.82
N GLN A 167 20.79 25.43 -11.56
CA GLN A 167 19.42 25.40 -11.01
C GLN A 167 18.86 23.97 -10.87
N ASP A 168 19.55 22.98 -11.43
CA ASP A 168 19.07 21.60 -11.44
C ASP A 168 19.21 20.95 -10.06
N THR A 169 18.37 19.95 -9.79
CA THR A 169 18.44 19.14 -8.56
C THR A 169 18.75 17.70 -8.92
N VAL A 170 19.70 17.10 -8.24
CA VAL A 170 20.08 15.70 -8.43
C VAL A 170 19.18 14.84 -7.57
N PHE A 171 18.56 13.82 -8.17
CA PHE A 171 17.77 12.84 -7.46
C PHE A 171 18.36 11.44 -7.60
N MET A 172 18.35 10.66 -6.52
CA MET A 172 18.64 9.23 -6.53
C MET A 172 17.47 8.45 -5.98
N ASN A 173 17.00 7.48 -6.76
CA ASN A 173 15.92 6.59 -6.36
C ASN A 173 16.49 5.36 -5.66
N LEU A 174 16.18 5.22 -4.37
CA LEU A 174 16.41 4.01 -3.60
C LEU A 174 15.10 3.23 -3.46
N TYR A 175 15.18 1.91 -3.41
CA TYR A 175 14.00 1.06 -3.27
C TYR A 175 14.16 0.12 -2.08
N LYS A 176 13.09 -0.03 -1.30
CA LYS A 176 13.03 -0.97 -0.17
C LYS A 176 11.76 -1.82 -0.27
N SER A 177 11.89 -3.13 -0.06
CA SER A 177 10.74 -4.03 0.06
C SER A 177 9.86 -3.66 1.26
N VAL A 178 8.54 -3.67 1.06
CA VAL A 178 7.54 -3.39 2.10
C VAL A 178 6.57 -4.56 2.20
N HIS A 179 6.40 -5.05 3.41
CA HIS A 179 5.46 -6.13 3.72
C HIS A 179 4.28 -5.59 4.52
N PRO A 180 3.08 -6.21 4.41
CA PRO A 180 1.94 -5.86 5.23
C PRO A 180 2.23 -6.14 6.70
N LYS A 181 1.51 -5.48 7.60
CA LYS A 181 1.55 -5.82 9.03
C LYS A 181 0.55 -6.94 9.28
N TRP A 182 0.88 -7.84 10.21
CA TRP A 182 -0.08 -8.85 10.68
C TRP A 182 -1.07 -8.19 11.64
N ILE A 183 -2.13 -7.64 11.07
CA ILE A 183 -3.26 -7.04 11.78
C ILE A 183 -4.50 -7.61 11.09
N TYR A 184 -4.96 -8.75 11.60
CA TYR A 184 -6.21 -9.38 11.19
C TYR A 184 -7.08 -9.43 12.43
N GLU A 185 -8.24 -8.76 12.35
CA GLU A 185 -9.27 -8.84 13.37
C GLU A 185 -10.57 -9.24 12.68
N THR A 186 -11.05 -10.45 12.98
CA THR A 186 -12.38 -10.90 12.58
C THR A 186 -13.39 -9.92 13.15
N ILE A 187 -14.28 -9.39 12.30
CA ILE A 187 -15.32 -8.49 12.77
C ILE A 187 -16.39 -9.36 13.43
N VAL A 188 -16.37 -9.40 14.76
CA VAL A 188 -17.52 -9.86 15.54
C VAL A 188 -18.46 -8.67 15.60
N ASP A 189 -19.63 -8.76 14.96
CA ASP A 189 -20.68 -7.74 15.05
C ASP A 189 -21.04 -7.53 16.53
N SER A 190 -20.39 -6.55 17.16
CA SER A 190 -20.75 -6.07 18.48
C SER A 190 -21.71 -4.91 18.29
N THR A 191 -22.94 -5.22 17.89
CA THR A 191 -24.03 -4.33 18.31
C THR A 191 -23.99 -4.28 19.83
N PRO A 192 -24.07 -3.09 20.48
CA PRO A 192 -24.24 -3.05 21.93
C PRO A 192 -25.48 -3.88 22.25
N ARG A 193 -25.28 -4.95 23.03
CA ARG A 193 -26.38 -5.72 23.63
C ARG A 193 -27.28 -4.70 24.34
N LYS A 194 -28.48 -4.49 23.81
CA LYS A 194 -29.55 -3.89 24.59
C LYS A 194 -29.98 -4.89 25.64
#